data_AF-A0A6U6EP83-F1
#
_entry.id   AF-A0A6U6EP83-F1
#
_cell.length_a   1.000
_cell.length_b   1.000
_cell.length_c   1.000
_cell.angle_alpha   90.00
_cell.angle_beta   90.00
_cell.angle_gamma   90.00
#
_symmetry.space_group_name_H-M   'P 1'
#
loop_
_entity.id
_entity.type
_entity.pdbx_description
1 polymer ?
#
loop_
_entity_poly.entity_id
_entity_poly.type
_entity_poly.pdbx_seq_one_letter_code
_entity_poly.pdbx_strand_id
1 'polypeptide(L)'
;MSGALYGLGLARCLRGDYDEALDALNRARDALLRSLRTDKARRRRPSAEDALRALSSSSSPARDDIYTANDPPSSSSSSSSAAAASSLLRAMDADAARERSRRAAARIELARIEDARGRVHLLTGDAASALRCHLDAYAGKVEASGGNDDDDDARRNHSSALSSRMRAAEARLALGRYDEAESELVEILAARKLALYQERGGAAAGDADDRAAGSKAARRERLEADVAEAERLLAEVRGEQRRAAGRRNRAGSRGRSLGYFGNDMMAAIKEEKDAGAAAGKGGSWDDWGLAVMRR
;
A
#
# COMPACT_ATOMS: atom_id res chain seq x y z
N MET A 1 -15.10 11.20 -16.77
CA MET A 1 -16.10 10.21 -16.27
C MET A 1 -15.66 9.54 -14.96
N SER A 2 -14.42 9.05 -14.83
CA SER A 2 -13.91 8.43 -13.60
C SER A 2 -14.06 9.30 -12.34
N GLY A 3 -13.73 10.60 -12.42
CA GLY A 3 -13.85 11.52 -11.28
C GLY A 3 -15.28 11.69 -10.75
N ALA A 4 -16.30 11.70 -11.63
CA ALA A 4 -17.69 11.78 -11.21
C ALA A 4 -18.15 10.50 -10.49
N LEU A 5 -17.73 9.34 -10.99
CA LEU A 5 -18.00 8.04 -10.35
C LEU A 5 -17.29 7.90 -8.99
N TYR A 6 -16.06 8.41 -8.88
CA TYR A 6 -15.34 8.48 -7.61
C TYR A 6 -16.07 9.35 -6.59
N GLY A 7 -16.49 10.57 -6.98
CA GLY A 7 -17.27 11.46 -6.11
C GLY A 7 -18.60 10.84 -5.67
N LEU A 8 -19.30 10.15 -6.59
CA LEU A 8 -20.53 9.42 -6.28
C LEU A 8 -20.29 8.30 -5.25
N GLY A 9 -19.22 7.53 -5.41
CA GLY A 9 -18.85 6.47 -4.48
C GLY A 9 -18.57 7.01 -3.07
N LEU A 10 -17.86 8.14 -2.96
CA LEU A 10 -17.64 8.80 -1.67
C LEU A 10 -18.95 9.31 -1.04
N ALA A 11 -19.82 9.93 -1.84
CA ALA A 11 -21.10 10.43 -1.35
C ALA A 11 -22.01 9.31 -0.81
N ARG A 12 -22.02 8.15 -1.49
CA ARG A 12 -22.75 6.96 -1.02
C ARG A 12 -22.17 6.35 0.25
N CYS A 13 -20.83 6.30 0.34
CA CYS A 13 -20.15 5.87 1.56
C CYS A 13 -20.55 6.71 2.77
N LEU A 14 -20.71 8.03 2.60
CA LEU A 14 -21.15 8.93 3.67
C LEU A 14 -22.62 8.73 4.08
N ARG A 15 -23.45 8.16 3.20
CA ARG A 15 -24.85 7.82 3.50
C ARG A 15 -25.01 6.45 4.15
N GLY A 16 -23.97 5.64 4.16
CA GLY A 16 -24.04 4.24 4.60
C GLY A 16 -24.42 3.25 3.50
N ASP A 17 -24.57 3.70 2.26
CA ASP A 17 -24.93 2.86 1.10
C ASP A 17 -23.67 2.15 0.56
N TYR A 18 -23.08 1.27 1.37
CA TYR A 18 -21.73 0.72 1.12
C TYR A 18 -21.64 -0.14 -0.16
N ASP A 19 -22.66 -0.94 -0.45
CA ASP A 19 -22.69 -1.76 -1.67
C ASP A 19 -22.70 -0.88 -2.92
N GLU A 20 -23.58 0.14 -2.93
CA GLU A 20 -23.66 1.09 -4.03
C GLU A 20 -22.39 1.96 -4.16
N ALA A 21 -21.71 2.23 -3.04
CA ALA A 21 -20.43 2.93 -3.00
C ALA A 21 -19.33 2.08 -3.66
N LEU A 22 -19.23 0.80 -3.30
CA LEU A 22 -18.28 -0.13 -3.90
C LEU A 22 -18.51 -0.28 -5.40
N ASP A 23 -19.77 -0.40 -5.83
CA ASP A 23 -20.13 -0.46 -7.24
C ASP A 23 -19.68 0.78 -8.02
N ALA A 24 -19.93 1.98 -7.46
CA ALA A 24 -19.50 3.23 -8.09
C ALA A 24 -17.96 3.33 -8.18
N LEU A 25 -17.25 2.94 -7.13
CA LEU A 25 -15.78 2.94 -7.10
C LEU A 25 -15.18 1.89 -8.06
N ASN A 26 -15.77 0.69 -8.15
CA ASN A 26 -15.37 -0.33 -9.12
C ASN A 26 -15.53 0.18 -10.56
N ARG A 27 -16.67 0.83 -10.88
CA ARG A 27 -16.87 1.45 -12.19
C ARG A 27 -15.87 2.58 -12.47
N ALA A 28 -15.53 3.38 -11.46
CA ALA A 28 -14.52 4.43 -11.58
C ALA A 28 -13.14 3.85 -11.92
N ARG A 29 -12.74 2.79 -11.19
CA ARG A 29 -11.50 2.03 -11.40
C ARG A 29 -11.45 1.46 -12.82
N ASP A 30 -12.49 0.74 -13.23
CA ASP A 30 -12.53 0.07 -14.52
C ASP A 30 -12.53 1.08 -15.69
N ALA A 31 -13.20 2.23 -15.52
CA ALA A 31 -13.13 3.32 -16.49
C ALA A 31 -11.71 3.87 -16.65
N LEU A 32 -10.98 4.05 -15.55
CA LEU A 32 -9.61 4.54 -15.56
C LEU A 32 -8.64 3.52 -16.19
N LEU A 33 -8.78 2.24 -15.84
CA LEU A 33 -8.00 1.16 -16.44
C LEU A 33 -8.26 1.03 -17.94
N ARG A 34 -9.52 1.20 -18.39
CA ARG A 34 -9.84 1.24 -19.83
C ARG A 34 -9.15 2.41 -20.52
N SER A 35 -9.15 3.61 -19.92
CA SER A 35 -8.44 4.78 -20.46
C SER A 35 -6.94 4.49 -20.64
N LEU A 36 -6.32 3.90 -19.62
CA LEU A 36 -4.89 3.53 -19.68
C LEU A 36 -4.59 2.50 -20.77
N ARG A 37 -5.49 1.53 -20.98
CA ARG A 37 -5.36 0.54 -22.06
C ARG A 37 -5.54 1.18 -23.44
N THR A 38 -6.50 2.09 -23.62
CA THR A 38 -6.71 2.79 -24.89
C THR A 38 -5.54 3.72 -25.22
N ASP A 39 -4.95 4.36 -24.22
CA ASP A 39 -3.74 5.18 -24.40
C ASP A 39 -2.55 4.33 -24.80
N LYS A 40 -2.42 3.11 -24.24
CA LYS A 40 -1.41 2.13 -24.66
C LYS A 40 -1.62 1.67 -26.11
N ALA A 41 -2.86 1.48 -26.54
CA ALA A 41 -3.18 1.07 -27.91
C ALA A 41 -2.89 2.18 -28.93
N ARG A 42 -3.24 3.45 -28.61
CA ARG A 42 -2.94 4.61 -29.48
C ARG A 42 -1.46 4.79 -29.77
N ARG A 43 -0.59 4.35 -28.85
CA ARG A 43 0.88 4.41 -28.98
C ARG A 43 1.49 3.34 -29.87
N ARG A 44 0.75 2.28 -30.21
CA ARG A 44 1.20 1.31 -31.21
C ARG A 44 1.02 1.83 -32.65
N ARG A 45 0.58 3.09 -32.83
CA ARG A 45 0.74 3.80 -34.10
C ARG A 45 2.21 3.90 -34.46
N PRO A 46 2.55 3.94 -35.77
CA PRO A 46 3.91 3.78 -36.27
C PRO A 46 4.89 4.58 -35.41
N SER A 47 5.85 3.85 -34.86
CA SER A 47 6.91 4.40 -34.03
C SER A 47 7.54 5.59 -34.75
N ALA A 48 8.13 6.54 -34.02
CA ALA A 48 9.01 7.51 -34.66
C ALA A 48 10.06 6.83 -35.54
N GLU A 49 10.46 5.59 -35.22
CA GLU A 49 11.27 4.73 -36.07
C GLU A 49 10.59 4.31 -37.37
N ASP A 50 9.30 4.02 -37.37
CA ASP A 50 8.54 3.73 -38.59
C ASP A 50 8.40 4.99 -39.46
N ALA A 51 8.23 6.16 -38.82
CA ALA A 51 8.22 7.46 -39.51
C ALA A 51 9.62 7.81 -40.07
N LEU A 52 10.69 7.60 -39.30
CA LEU A 52 12.07 7.81 -39.74
C LEU A 52 12.47 6.79 -40.81
N ARG A 53 12.05 5.53 -40.70
CA ARG A 53 12.27 4.49 -41.70
C ARG A 53 11.50 4.85 -42.99
N ALA A 54 10.28 5.35 -42.90
CA ALA A 54 9.53 5.86 -44.05
C ALA A 54 10.22 7.06 -44.72
N LEU A 55 10.76 8.01 -43.94
CA LEU A 55 11.52 9.15 -44.47
C LEU A 55 12.83 8.70 -45.13
N SER A 56 13.59 7.78 -44.51
CA SER A 56 14.80 7.19 -45.07
C SER A 56 14.52 6.37 -46.33
N SER A 57 13.37 5.68 -46.41
CA SER A 57 12.93 4.97 -47.62
C SER A 57 12.46 5.90 -48.74
N SER A 58 12.02 7.12 -48.42
CA SER A 58 11.64 8.13 -49.41
C SER A 58 12.83 8.85 -50.04
N SER A 59 14.01 8.78 -49.39
CA SER A 59 15.30 9.23 -49.95
C SER A 59 15.87 8.16 -50.91
N SER A 60 15.10 7.78 -51.93
CA SER A 60 15.61 6.98 -53.03
C SER A 60 16.32 7.92 -54.03
N PRO A 61 17.61 7.69 -54.36
CA PRO A 61 18.34 8.55 -55.26
C PRO A 61 17.93 8.26 -56.71
N ALA A 62 16.83 8.86 -57.17
CA ALA A 62 16.58 9.00 -58.60
C ALA A 62 17.47 10.14 -59.13
N ARG A 63 18.76 9.87 -59.34
CA ARG A 63 19.67 10.76 -60.10
C ARG A 63 20.97 10.03 -60.45
N ASP A 64 20.84 9.00 -61.26
CA ASP A 64 21.82 8.80 -62.31
C ASP A 64 21.48 9.76 -63.45
N ASP A 65 22.52 10.28 -64.09
CA ASP A 65 22.53 11.11 -65.29
C ASP A 65 22.23 12.60 -65.12
N ILE A 66 23.30 13.39 -64.93
CA ILE A 66 23.79 14.38 -65.91
C ILE A 66 25.00 15.10 -65.28
N TYR A 67 26.19 14.66 -65.69
CA TYR A 67 27.43 15.40 -65.59
C TYR A 67 27.31 16.68 -66.43
N THR A 68 27.64 17.85 -65.87
CA THR A 68 28.51 18.91 -66.46
C THR A 68 28.25 20.28 -65.80
N ALA A 69 29.17 20.72 -64.95
CA ALA A 69 29.70 22.10 -64.77
C ALA A 69 30.21 22.26 -63.32
N ASN A 70 31.52 22.54 -63.20
CA ASN A 70 32.25 22.71 -61.94
C ASN A 70 31.90 24.06 -61.27
N ASP A 71 30.88 24.10 -60.41
CA ASP A 71 30.74 25.14 -59.41
C ASP A 71 30.98 24.56 -58.00
N PRO A 72 31.82 25.20 -57.16
CA PRO A 72 32.04 24.76 -55.79
C PRO A 72 30.73 24.88 -54.99
N PRO A 73 30.24 23.80 -54.35
CA PRO A 73 29.00 23.85 -53.59
C PRO A 73 29.18 24.77 -52.38
N SER A 74 28.37 25.81 -52.32
CA SER A 74 28.26 26.70 -51.17
C SER A 74 27.77 25.88 -49.97
N SER A 75 28.61 25.75 -48.95
CA SER A 75 28.49 24.82 -47.81
C SER A 75 27.45 25.20 -46.74
N SER A 76 26.38 25.92 -47.11
CA SER A 76 25.43 26.51 -46.16
C SER A 76 24.19 25.66 -45.83
N SER A 77 23.99 24.50 -46.45
CA SER A 77 22.76 23.68 -46.32
C SER A 77 22.79 22.63 -45.20
N SER A 78 23.96 22.27 -44.67
CA SER A 78 24.10 21.22 -43.65
C SER A 78 23.65 21.65 -42.25
N SER A 79 23.70 22.94 -41.93
CA SER A 79 23.31 23.48 -40.62
C SER A 79 21.79 23.41 -40.37
N SER A 80 20.97 23.55 -41.42
CA SER A 80 19.51 23.51 -41.32
C SER A 80 18.98 22.11 -40.94
N SER A 81 19.57 21.06 -41.51
CA SER A 81 19.17 19.66 -41.25
C SER A 81 19.47 19.23 -39.80
N ALA A 82 20.66 19.58 -39.28
CA ALA A 82 21.05 19.26 -37.91
C ALA A 82 20.18 19.98 -36.85
N ALA A 83 19.78 21.23 -37.13
CA ALA A 83 18.86 21.98 -36.29
C ALA A 83 17.46 21.35 -36.29
N ALA A 84 16.95 20.92 -37.45
CA ALA A 84 15.67 20.22 -37.56
C ALA A 84 15.66 18.89 -36.80
N ALA A 85 16.72 18.07 -36.94
CA ALA A 85 16.86 16.81 -36.21
C ALA A 85 16.91 17.03 -34.68
N SER A 86 17.66 18.03 -34.22
CA SER A 86 17.73 18.37 -32.79
C SER A 86 16.39 18.87 -32.23
N SER A 87 15.64 19.63 -33.03
CA SER A 87 14.30 20.10 -32.68
C SER A 87 13.32 18.93 -32.55
N LEU A 88 13.36 17.97 -33.48
CA LEU A 88 12.53 16.77 -33.44
C LEU A 88 12.83 15.91 -32.19
N LEU A 89 14.10 15.69 -31.86
CA LEU A 89 14.49 14.93 -30.68
C LEU A 89 13.97 15.57 -29.38
N ARG A 90 14.12 16.89 -29.23
CA ARG A 90 13.56 17.62 -28.08
C ARG A 90 12.04 17.53 -28.00
N ALA A 91 11.36 17.56 -29.15
CA ALA A 91 9.90 17.40 -29.19
C ALA A 91 9.48 15.98 -28.73
N MET A 92 10.21 14.95 -29.15
CA MET A 92 9.99 13.58 -28.71
C MET A 92 10.23 13.39 -27.21
N ASP A 93 11.30 13.97 -26.66
CA ASP A 93 11.60 13.94 -25.23
C ASP A 93 10.52 14.66 -24.42
N ALA A 94 10.05 15.81 -24.90
CA ALA A 94 8.96 16.55 -24.28
C ALA A 94 7.65 15.76 -24.29
N ASP A 95 7.32 15.08 -25.38
CA ASP A 95 6.15 14.20 -25.46
C ASP A 95 6.28 12.99 -24.55
N ALA A 96 7.45 12.36 -24.49
CA ALA A 96 7.74 11.27 -23.56
C ALA A 96 7.61 11.73 -22.10
N ALA A 97 8.05 12.95 -21.76
CA ALA A 97 7.91 13.53 -20.43
C ALA A 97 6.45 13.83 -20.07
N ARG A 98 5.69 14.50 -20.95
CA ARG A 98 4.24 14.74 -20.77
C ARG A 98 3.49 13.45 -20.52
N GLU A 99 3.91 12.41 -21.22
CA GLU A 99 3.24 11.14 -21.19
C GLU A 99 3.60 10.29 -19.95
N ARG A 100 4.85 10.38 -19.46
CA ARG A 100 5.21 9.90 -18.13
C ARG A 100 4.38 10.59 -17.05
N SER A 101 4.22 11.91 -17.16
CA SER A 101 3.40 12.71 -16.24
C SER A 101 1.92 12.27 -16.24
N ARG A 102 1.32 12.05 -17.42
CA ARG A 102 -0.06 11.54 -17.52
C ARG A 102 -0.23 10.16 -16.88
N ARG A 103 0.71 9.24 -17.11
CA ARG A 103 0.70 7.92 -16.47
C ARG A 103 0.81 8.01 -14.96
N ALA A 104 1.71 8.86 -14.46
CA ALA A 104 1.86 9.11 -13.03
C ALA A 104 0.56 9.66 -12.43
N ALA A 105 -0.07 10.65 -13.07
CA ALA A 105 -1.34 11.21 -12.63
C ALA A 105 -2.46 10.14 -12.60
N ALA A 106 -2.56 9.31 -13.64
CA ALA A 106 -3.54 8.23 -13.68
C ALA A 106 -3.30 7.16 -12.60
N ARG A 107 -2.03 6.83 -12.29
CA ARG A 107 -1.70 5.92 -11.17
C ARG A 107 -2.08 6.51 -9.82
N ILE A 108 -1.87 7.82 -9.61
CA ILE A 108 -2.30 8.51 -8.39
C ILE A 108 -3.82 8.44 -8.24
N GLU A 109 -4.57 8.68 -9.32
CA GLU A 109 -6.03 8.56 -9.32
C GLU A 109 -6.50 7.13 -9.05
N LEU A 110 -5.85 6.12 -9.65
CA LEU A 110 -6.15 4.72 -9.38
C LEU A 110 -5.92 4.39 -7.90
N ALA A 111 -4.78 4.82 -7.36
CA ALA A 111 -4.47 4.63 -5.95
C ALA A 111 -5.50 5.32 -5.03
N ARG A 112 -5.99 6.51 -5.37
CA ARG A 112 -7.05 7.20 -4.61
C ARG A 112 -8.37 6.41 -4.60
N ILE A 113 -8.72 5.80 -5.74
CA ILE A 113 -9.91 4.95 -5.85
C ILE A 113 -9.75 3.71 -4.97
N GLU A 114 -8.60 3.03 -5.05
CA GLU A 114 -8.32 1.84 -4.22
C GLU A 114 -8.33 2.17 -2.73
N ASP A 115 -7.72 3.29 -2.34
CA ASP A 115 -7.71 3.76 -0.95
C ASP A 115 -9.12 4.05 -0.43
N ALA A 116 -10.02 4.57 -1.28
CA ALA A 116 -11.43 4.75 -0.95
C ALA A 116 -12.17 3.41 -0.84
N ARG A 117 -11.93 2.46 -1.75
CA ARG A 117 -12.51 1.10 -1.69
C ARG A 117 -12.10 0.39 -0.40
N GLY A 118 -10.82 0.51 -0.01
CA GLY A 118 -10.31 -0.07 1.23
C GLY A 118 -11.06 0.43 2.47
N ARG A 119 -11.36 1.74 2.53
CA ARG A 119 -12.17 2.31 3.62
C ARG A 119 -13.59 1.77 3.66
N VAL A 120 -14.24 1.63 2.50
CA VAL A 120 -15.60 1.03 2.46
C VAL A 120 -15.55 -0.42 2.96
N HIS A 121 -14.54 -1.20 2.55
CA HIS A 121 -14.37 -2.57 3.04
C HIS A 121 -14.14 -2.65 4.56
N LEU A 122 -13.40 -1.71 5.16
CA LEU A 122 -13.29 -1.64 6.63
C LEU A 122 -14.64 -1.38 7.30
N LEU A 123 -15.44 -0.47 6.75
CA LEU A 123 -16.77 -0.15 7.27
C LEU A 123 -17.75 -1.32 7.16
N THR A 124 -17.61 -2.16 6.13
CA THR A 124 -18.40 -3.39 5.98
C THR A 124 -17.85 -4.58 6.76
N GLY A 125 -16.73 -4.43 7.47
CA GLY A 125 -16.07 -5.50 8.23
C GLY A 125 -15.23 -6.48 7.39
N ASP A 126 -15.01 -6.22 6.11
CA ASP A 126 -14.13 -7.03 5.24
C ASP A 126 -12.68 -6.50 5.30
N ALA A 127 -12.03 -6.71 6.44
CA ALA A 127 -10.66 -6.26 6.67
C ALA A 127 -9.64 -6.86 5.69
N ALA A 128 -9.90 -8.05 5.14
CA ALA A 128 -9.00 -8.71 4.18
C ALA A 128 -9.01 -7.99 2.83
N SER A 129 -10.19 -7.64 2.31
CA SER A 129 -10.30 -6.83 1.08
C SER A 129 -9.78 -5.42 1.30
N ALA A 130 -10.01 -4.83 2.48
CA ALA A 130 -9.46 -3.53 2.82
C ALA A 130 -7.93 -3.51 2.75
N LEU A 131 -7.27 -4.50 3.38
CA LEU A 131 -5.82 -4.61 3.36
C LEU A 131 -5.27 -4.67 1.93
N ARG A 132 -5.86 -5.50 1.07
CA ARG A 132 -5.47 -5.59 -0.35
C ARG A 132 -5.58 -4.23 -1.06
N CYS A 133 -6.71 -3.54 -0.91
CA CYS A 133 -6.92 -2.25 -1.55
C CYS A 133 -5.91 -1.19 -1.06
N HIS A 134 -5.59 -1.14 0.24
CA HIS A 134 -4.61 -0.19 0.77
C HIS A 134 -3.17 -0.51 0.33
N LEU A 135 -2.81 -1.79 0.17
CA LEU A 135 -1.52 -2.19 -0.38
C LEU A 135 -1.40 -1.85 -1.87
N ASP A 136 -2.45 -2.08 -2.66
CA ASP A 136 -2.49 -1.69 -4.08
C ASP A 136 -2.41 -0.16 -4.24
N ALA A 137 -3.10 0.59 -3.37
CA ALA A 137 -3.01 2.04 -3.31
C ALA A 137 -1.60 2.53 -2.95
N TYR A 138 -0.94 1.88 -2.00
CA TYR A 138 0.45 2.17 -1.63
C TYR A 138 1.40 1.93 -2.82
N ALA A 139 1.33 0.76 -3.45
CA ALA A 139 2.15 0.41 -4.60
C ALA A 139 1.97 1.42 -5.75
N GLY A 140 0.71 1.77 -6.07
CA GLY A 140 0.40 2.76 -7.10
C GLY A 140 0.98 4.15 -6.82
N LYS A 141 1.01 4.59 -5.55
CA LYS A 141 1.60 5.88 -5.14
C LYS A 141 3.13 5.86 -5.24
N VAL A 142 3.77 4.77 -4.81
CA VAL A 142 5.23 4.59 -4.95
C VAL A 142 5.63 4.60 -6.42
N GLU A 143 4.94 3.84 -7.28
CA GLU A 143 5.22 3.83 -8.73
C GLU A 143 4.98 5.20 -9.40
N ALA A 144 4.03 5.99 -8.92
CA ALA A 144 3.72 7.28 -9.50
C ALA A 144 4.74 8.36 -9.16
N SER A 145 5.46 8.22 -8.04
CA SER A 145 6.44 9.20 -7.58
C SER A 145 7.70 9.31 -8.45
N GLY A 146 7.95 8.36 -9.35
CA GLY A 146 8.74 8.59 -10.57
C GLY A 146 10.20 9.03 -10.44
N GLY A 147 10.86 8.80 -9.31
CA GLY A 147 12.31 9.13 -9.11
C GLY A 147 13.29 8.32 -9.98
N ASN A 148 14.59 8.38 -9.70
CA ASN A 148 15.52 7.35 -10.16
C ASN A 148 15.54 6.19 -9.14
N ASP A 149 16.19 5.07 -9.46
CA ASP A 149 16.32 3.95 -8.51
C ASP A 149 17.04 4.35 -7.21
N ASP A 150 17.84 5.43 -7.25
CA ASP A 150 18.53 6.00 -6.09
C ASP A 150 17.60 6.74 -5.10
N ASP A 151 16.34 7.05 -5.48
CA ASP A 151 15.39 7.82 -4.66
C ASP A 151 14.32 6.94 -3.97
N ASP A 152 14.51 5.62 -3.94
CA ASP A 152 13.49 4.69 -3.47
C ASP A 152 13.01 4.97 -2.04
N ASP A 153 13.91 5.41 -1.14
CA ASP A 153 13.55 5.79 0.22
C ASP A 153 12.68 7.05 0.26
N ALA A 154 12.99 8.05 -0.57
CA ALA A 154 12.19 9.28 -0.66
C ALA A 154 10.78 8.99 -1.18
N ARG A 155 10.65 8.06 -2.13
CA ARG A 155 9.37 7.60 -2.68
C ARG A 155 8.52 6.87 -1.64
N ARG A 156 9.12 5.92 -0.92
CA ARG A 156 8.44 5.14 0.14
C ARG A 156 8.01 6.02 1.30
N ASN A 157 8.80 7.06 1.61
CA ASN A 157 8.53 8.01 2.68
C ASN A 157 7.66 9.20 2.25
N HIS A 158 7.14 9.21 1.01
CA HIS A 158 6.24 10.25 0.57
C HIS A 158 4.94 10.22 1.40
N SER A 159 4.50 11.37 1.91
CA SER A 159 3.37 11.50 2.85
C SER A 159 2.12 10.72 2.40
N SER A 160 1.76 10.83 1.11
CA SER A 160 0.58 10.12 0.58
C SER A 160 0.72 8.59 0.60
N ALA A 161 1.93 8.07 0.42
CA ALA A 161 2.23 6.65 0.45
C ALA A 161 2.20 6.13 1.89
N LEU A 162 2.80 6.89 2.83
CA LEU A 162 2.72 6.61 4.26
C LEU A 162 1.28 6.57 4.78
N SER A 163 0.39 7.46 4.33
CA SER A 163 -1.03 7.40 4.69
C SER A 163 -1.71 6.10 4.24
N SER A 164 -1.36 5.55 3.07
CA SER A 164 -1.89 4.25 2.63
C SER A 164 -1.32 3.09 3.42
N ARG A 165 -0.03 3.12 3.79
CA ARG A 165 0.55 2.12 4.70
C ARG A 165 -0.11 2.16 6.09
N MET A 166 -0.41 3.35 6.60
CA MET A 166 -1.10 3.48 7.89
C MET A 166 -2.48 2.81 7.85
N ARG A 167 -3.24 3.00 6.78
CA ARG A 167 -4.52 2.30 6.58
C ARG A 167 -4.37 0.80 6.37
N ALA A 168 -3.28 0.35 5.75
CA ALA A 168 -2.95 -1.07 5.69
C ALA A 168 -2.68 -1.64 7.10
N ALA A 169 -1.99 -0.90 7.97
CA ALA A 169 -1.79 -1.28 9.36
C ALA A 169 -3.11 -1.34 10.15
N GLU A 170 -4.04 -0.41 9.93
CA GLU A 170 -5.41 -0.48 10.48
C GLU A 170 -6.16 -1.74 10.02
N ALA A 171 -6.06 -2.09 8.74
CA ALA A 171 -6.66 -3.33 8.24
C ALA A 171 -6.01 -4.59 8.85
N ARG A 172 -4.69 -4.57 9.09
CA ARG A 172 -3.99 -5.64 9.82
C ARG A 172 -4.46 -5.76 11.26
N LEU A 173 -4.70 -4.63 11.94
CA LEU A 173 -5.30 -4.61 13.28
C LEU A 173 -6.67 -5.29 13.30
N ALA A 174 -7.54 -4.93 12.35
CA ALA A 174 -8.87 -5.54 12.23
C ALA A 174 -8.81 -7.05 11.94
N LEU A 175 -7.75 -7.55 11.30
CA LEU A 175 -7.49 -8.98 11.10
C LEU A 175 -6.85 -9.68 12.31
N GLY A 176 -6.55 -8.96 13.39
CA GLY A 176 -5.83 -9.49 14.55
C GLY A 176 -4.34 -9.76 14.30
N ARG A 177 -3.76 -9.23 13.21
CA ARG A 177 -2.33 -9.34 12.87
C ARG A 177 -1.53 -8.24 13.55
N TYR A 178 -1.51 -8.28 14.88
CA TYR A 178 -0.96 -7.19 15.70
C TYR A 178 0.54 -6.96 15.48
N ASP A 179 1.33 -8.02 15.29
CA ASP A 179 2.78 -7.89 15.14
C ASP A 179 3.18 -7.24 13.81
N GLU A 180 2.46 -7.57 12.72
CA GLU A 180 2.63 -6.90 11.42
C GLU A 180 2.18 -5.45 11.46
N ALA A 181 1.09 -5.14 12.18
CA ALA A 181 0.61 -3.78 12.32
C ALA A 181 1.56 -2.91 13.15
N GLU A 182 2.11 -3.45 14.25
CA GLU A 182 3.08 -2.75 15.10
C GLU A 182 4.36 -2.43 14.32
N SER A 183 4.96 -3.42 13.64
CA SER A 183 6.21 -3.20 12.89
C SER A 183 6.03 -2.12 11.83
N GLU A 184 4.92 -2.15 11.10
CA GLU A 184 4.62 -1.15 10.08
C GLU A 184 4.36 0.24 10.66
N LEU A 185 3.63 0.36 11.79
CA LEU A 185 3.39 1.65 12.44
C LEU A 185 4.68 2.26 13.00
N VAL A 186 5.60 1.44 13.52
CA VAL A 186 6.92 1.91 13.97
C VAL A 186 7.72 2.49 12.81
N GLU A 187 7.74 1.83 11.65
CA GLU A 187 8.40 2.35 10.45
C GLU A 187 7.76 3.65 9.96
N ILE A 188 6.42 3.73 9.91
CA ILE A 188 5.69 4.95 9.51
C ILE A 188 6.02 6.10 10.47
N LEU A 189 6.05 5.85 11.77
CA LEU A 189 6.38 6.86 12.78
C LEU A 189 7.81 7.36 12.61
N ALA A 190 8.77 6.46 12.39
CA ALA A 190 10.16 6.84 12.14
C ALA A 190 10.27 7.73 10.89
N ALA A 191 9.63 7.35 9.78
CA ALA A 191 9.62 8.11 8.54
C ALA A 191 8.97 9.50 8.71
N ARG A 192 7.81 9.58 9.39
CA ARG A 192 7.11 10.86 9.63
C ARG A 192 7.87 11.79 10.57
N LYS A 193 8.47 11.24 11.63
CA LYS A 193 9.33 12.02 12.55
C LYS A 193 10.54 12.57 11.79
N LEU A 194 11.21 11.75 10.97
CA LEU A 194 12.31 12.20 10.13
C LEU A 194 11.89 13.34 9.19
N ALA A 195 10.74 13.21 8.52
CA ALA A 195 10.21 14.27 7.65
C ALA A 195 9.94 15.57 8.42
N LEU A 196 9.38 15.49 9.62
CA LEU A 196 9.18 16.66 10.49
C LEU A 196 10.50 17.31 10.91
N TYR A 197 11.53 16.52 11.23
CA TYR A 197 12.85 17.04 11.55
C TYR A 197 13.48 17.78 10.37
N GLN A 198 13.37 17.22 9.16
CA GLN A 198 13.85 17.86 7.93
C GLN A 198 13.11 19.18 7.65
N GLU A 199 11.79 19.24 7.85
CA GLU A 199 11.03 20.48 7.68
C GLU A 199 11.41 21.56 8.70
N ARG A 200 11.66 21.17 9.96
CA ARG A 200 12.11 22.10 11.01
C ARG A 200 13.53 22.60 10.75
N GLY A 201 14.44 21.72 10.34
CA GLY A 201 15.83 22.07 10.03
C GLY A 201 15.97 22.97 8.78
N GLY A 202 15.16 22.72 7.75
CA GLY A 202 15.18 23.51 6.51
C GLY A 202 14.66 24.94 6.63
N ALA A 203 13.99 25.29 7.74
CA ALA A 203 13.48 26.64 7.98
C ALA A 203 14.57 27.63 8.45
N ALA A 204 15.72 27.14 8.95
CA ALA A 204 16.78 27.99 9.50
C ALA A 204 17.72 28.58 8.43
N ALA A 205 17.59 28.20 7.15
CA ALA A 205 18.63 28.41 6.14
C ALA A 205 18.27 29.40 5.00
N GLY A 206 17.19 30.18 5.07
CA GLY A 206 16.99 31.23 4.06
C GLY A 206 15.69 32.03 4.17
N ASP A 207 15.77 33.30 3.75
CA ASP A 207 14.68 34.26 3.55
C ASP A 207 13.60 33.70 2.61
N ALA A 208 12.66 32.93 3.18
CA ALA A 208 11.60 32.31 2.41
C ALA A 208 10.39 33.25 2.29
N ASP A 209 10.05 33.55 1.04
CA ASP A 209 8.81 34.18 0.56
C ASP A 209 7.56 33.74 1.36
N ASP A 210 6.77 34.72 1.84
CA ASP A 210 5.67 34.53 2.79
C ASP A 210 4.62 33.48 2.34
N ARG A 211 4.42 33.32 1.02
CA ARG A 211 3.52 32.27 0.49
C ARG A 211 4.03 30.86 0.72
N ALA A 212 5.35 30.65 0.66
CA ALA A 212 5.95 29.36 0.94
C ALA A 212 5.86 29.01 2.43
N ALA A 213 5.88 30.02 3.32
CA ALA A 213 5.73 29.82 4.75
C ALA A 213 4.35 29.22 5.10
N GLY A 214 3.27 29.74 4.51
CA GLY A 214 1.92 29.21 4.73
C GLY A 214 1.75 27.74 4.31
N SER A 215 2.31 27.37 3.14
CA SER A 215 2.27 25.97 2.67
C SER A 215 3.09 25.03 3.56
N LYS A 216 4.23 25.48 4.10
CA LYS A 216 5.06 24.69 5.01
C LYS A 216 4.36 24.47 6.36
N ALA A 217 3.72 25.49 6.91
CA ALA A 217 2.97 25.37 8.15
C ALA A 217 1.83 24.35 8.05
N ALA A 218 1.03 24.42 6.98
CA ALA A 218 -0.05 23.46 6.74
C ALA A 218 0.46 22.03 6.51
N ARG A 219 1.64 21.86 5.90
CA ARG A 219 2.27 20.54 5.72
C ARG A 219 2.75 19.97 7.06
N ARG A 220 3.37 20.80 7.90
CA ARG A 220 3.82 20.43 9.24
C ARG A 220 2.65 20.02 10.14
N GLU A 221 1.57 20.80 10.15
CA GLU A 221 0.36 20.49 10.93
C GLU A 221 -0.21 19.12 10.53
N ARG A 222 -0.29 18.84 9.22
CA ARG A 222 -0.72 17.53 8.73
C ARG A 222 0.19 16.41 9.19
N LEU A 223 1.51 16.60 9.12
CA LEU A 223 2.49 15.60 9.58
C LEU A 223 2.41 15.36 11.09
N GLU A 224 2.16 16.40 11.90
CA GLU A 224 1.98 16.29 13.34
C GLU A 224 0.68 15.52 13.68
N ALA A 225 -0.43 15.81 12.99
CA ALA A 225 -1.68 15.06 13.13
C ALA A 225 -1.51 13.58 12.75
N ASP A 226 -0.81 13.33 11.64
CA ASP A 226 -0.43 12.02 11.14
C ASP A 226 0.42 11.22 12.16
N VAL A 227 1.38 11.86 12.83
CA VAL A 227 2.19 11.22 13.89
C VAL A 227 1.31 10.87 15.09
N ALA A 228 0.44 11.79 15.53
CA ALA A 228 -0.46 11.54 16.65
C ALA A 228 -1.42 10.36 16.38
N GLU A 229 -1.95 10.26 15.16
CA GLU A 229 -2.79 9.15 14.75
C GLU A 229 -2.05 7.81 14.77
N ALA A 230 -0.83 7.75 14.23
CA ALA A 230 -0.03 6.54 14.24
C ALA A 230 0.40 6.12 15.67
N GLU A 231 0.67 7.07 16.57
CA GLU A 231 0.94 6.78 17.98
C GLU A 231 -0.30 6.23 18.70
N ARG A 232 -1.49 6.78 18.40
CA ARG A 232 -2.77 6.25 18.92
C ARG A 232 -2.97 4.80 18.50
N LEU A 233 -2.80 4.50 17.21
CA LEU A 233 -2.94 3.13 16.69
C LEU A 233 -1.91 2.19 17.32
N LEU A 234 -0.66 2.61 17.47
CA LEU A 234 0.38 1.81 18.11
C LEU A 234 0.03 1.49 19.58
N ALA A 235 -0.52 2.46 20.31
CA ALA A 235 -0.99 2.23 21.68
C ALA A 235 -2.15 1.22 21.73
N GLU A 236 -3.06 1.27 20.75
CA GLU A 236 -4.16 0.32 20.60
C GLU A 236 -3.66 -1.11 20.31
N VAL A 237 -2.73 -1.27 19.35
CA VAL A 237 -2.09 -2.55 19.00
C VAL A 237 -1.50 -3.20 20.25
N ARG A 238 -0.71 -2.43 21.02
CA ARG A 238 -0.08 -2.89 22.26
C ARG A 238 -1.11 -3.20 23.35
N GLY A 239 -2.22 -2.47 23.38
CA GLY A 239 -3.37 -2.77 24.23
C GLY A 239 -3.95 -4.15 23.91
N GLU A 240 -4.22 -4.42 22.63
CA GLU A 240 -4.78 -5.69 22.17
C GLU A 240 -3.82 -6.87 22.33
N GLN A 241 -2.53 -6.71 22.04
CA GLN A 241 -1.52 -7.73 22.31
C GLN A 241 -1.51 -8.12 23.80
N ARG A 242 -1.57 -7.13 24.71
CA ARG A 242 -1.66 -7.39 26.16
C ARG A 242 -2.95 -8.11 26.55
N ARG A 243 -4.09 -7.71 25.98
CA ARG A 243 -5.37 -8.42 26.18
C ARG A 243 -5.30 -9.87 25.69
N ALA A 244 -4.73 -10.09 24.51
CA ALA A 244 -4.54 -11.41 23.91
C ALA A 244 -3.58 -12.29 24.73
N ALA A 245 -2.48 -11.74 25.22
CA ALA A 245 -1.57 -12.43 26.15
C ALA A 245 -2.27 -12.77 27.47
N GLY A 246 -3.05 -11.85 28.03
CA GLY A 246 -3.85 -12.08 29.23
C GLY A 246 -4.88 -13.21 29.08
N ARG A 247 -5.54 -13.29 27.91
CA ARG A 247 -6.46 -14.40 27.58
C ARG A 247 -5.74 -15.76 27.58
N ARG A 248 -4.55 -15.84 26.95
CA ARG A 248 -3.72 -17.06 26.95
C ARG A 248 -3.31 -17.49 28.35
N ASN A 249 -2.91 -16.54 29.20
CA ASN A 249 -2.51 -16.85 30.58
C ASN A 249 -3.68 -17.37 31.43
N ARG A 250 -4.89 -16.83 31.26
CA ARG A 250 -6.09 -17.37 31.95
C ARG A 250 -6.47 -18.76 31.48
N ALA A 251 -6.39 -19.03 30.17
CA ALA A 251 -6.63 -20.36 29.62
C ALA A 251 -5.61 -21.38 30.15
N GLY A 252 -4.32 -21.01 30.17
CA GLY A 252 -3.26 -21.86 30.73
C GLY A 252 -3.38 -22.08 32.25
N SER A 253 -3.88 -21.10 33.00
CA SER A 253 -4.14 -21.26 34.44
C SER A 253 -5.28 -22.24 34.73
N ARG A 254 -6.36 -22.24 33.93
CA ARG A 254 -7.44 -23.24 34.05
C ARG A 254 -7.01 -24.65 33.65
N GLY A 255 -6.14 -24.77 32.64
CA GLY A 255 -5.54 -26.06 32.28
C GLY A 255 -4.66 -26.64 33.40
N ARG A 256 -3.92 -25.79 34.12
CA ARG A 256 -3.10 -26.21 35.26
C ARG A 256 -3.90 -26.54 36.52
N SER A 257 -5.04 -25.87 36.78
CA SER A 257 -5.90 -26.23 37.92
C SER A 257 -6.60 -27.57 37.72
N LEU A 258 -6.93 -27.96 36.48
CA LEU A 258 -7.42 -29.31 36.18
C LEU A 258 -6.32 -30.38 36.35
N GLY A 259 -5.07 -30.06 36.03
CA GLY A 259 -3.93 -30.96 36.28
C GLY A 259 -3.68 -31.22 37.77
N TYR A 260 -3.92 -30.23 38.64
CA TYR A 260 -3.83 -30.41 40.09
C TYR A 260 -4.96 -31.28 40.65
N PHE A 261 -6.19 -31.13 40.14
CA PHE A 261 -7.29 -32.04 40.51
C PHE A 261 -7.00 -33.50 40.11
N GLY A 262 -6.38 -33.74 38.95
CA GLY A 262 -5.99 -35.08 38.53
C GLY A 262 -4.90 -35.70 39.42
N ASN A 263 -3.90 -34.92 39.83
CA ASN A 263 -2.83 -35.41 40.70
C ASN A 263 -3.30 -35.66 42.15
N ASP A 264 -4.13 -34.77 42.71
CA ASP A 264 -4.71 -34.99 44.05
C ASP A 264 -5.70 -36.16 44.04
N MET A 265 -6.50 -36.31 42.99
CA MET A 265 -7.41 -37.46 42.84
C MET A 265 -6.63 -38.79 42.70
N MET A 266 -5.53 -38.80 41.95
CA MET A 266 -4.68 -39.99 41.84
C MET A 266 -3.92 -40.30 43.13
N ALA A 267 -3.53 -39.28 43.90
CA ALA A 267 -2.95 -39.46 45.23
C ALA A 267 -3.97 -40.05 46.21
N ALA A 268 -5.21 -39.54 46.22
CA ALA A 268 -6.30 -40.08 47.05
C ALA A 268 -6.64 -41.54 46.70
N ILE A 269 -6.72 -41.89 45.40
CA ILE A 269 -6.94 -43.27 44.95
C ILE A 269 -5.80 -44.19 45.42
N LYS A 270 -4.55 -43.70 45.40
CA LYS A 270 -3.39 -44.48 45.84
C LYS A 270 -3.40 -44.70 47.35
N GLU A 271 -3.71 -43.67 48.13
CA GLU A 271 -3.79 -43.74 49.59
C GLU A 271 -4.92 -44.70 50.04
N GLU A 272 -6.06 -44.69 49.35
CA GLU A 272 -7.16 -45.61 49.62
C GLU A 272 -6.83 -47.07 49.24
N LYS A 273 -6.09 -47.27 48.14
CA LYS A 273 -5.59 -48.59 47.74
C LYS A 273 -4.59 -49.16 48.76
N ASP A 274 -3.69 -48.33 49.26
CA ASP A 274 -2.68 -48.73 50.24
C ASP A 274 -3.34 -49.00 51.63
N ALA A 275 -4.36 -48.22 52.01
CA ALA A 275 -5.17 -48.47 53.21
C ALA A 275 -6.00 -49.77 53.11
N GLY A 276 -6.56 -50.08 51.93
CA GLY A 276 -7.28 -51.33 51.68
C GLY A 276 -6.39 -52.56 51.76
N ALA A 277 -5.13 -52.47 51.30
CA ALA A 277 -4.15 -53.55 51.38
C ALA A 277 -3.78 -53.91 52.83
N ALA A 278 -3.73 -52.93 53.74
CA ALA A 278 -3.45 -53.14 55.15
C ALA A 278 -4.62 -53.82 55.91
N ALA A 279 -5.86 -53.70 55.42
CA ALA A 279 -7.05 -54.24 56.08
C ALA A 279 -7.33 -55.73 55.79
N GLY A 280 -6.50 -56.41 54.97
CA GLY A 280 -6.55 -57.87 54.79
C GLY A 280 -7.85 -58.42 54.18
N LYS A 281 -8.69 -57.57 53.58
CA LYS A 281 -9.92 -57.99 52.89
C LYS A 281 -9.70 -57.91 51.38
N GLY A 282 -9.41 -59.05 50.76
CA GLY A 282 -9.33 -59.20 49.31
C GLY A 282 -10.70 -59.11 48.66
N GLY A 283 -11.27 -57.90 48.61
CA GLY A 283 -12.46 -57.61 47.82
C GLY A 283 -12.11 -57.53 46.33
N SER A 284 -12.83 -58.28 45.50
CA SER A 284 -12.70 -58.24 44.03
C SER A 284 -12.95 -56.83 43.51
N TRP A 285 -12.22 -56.43 42.47
CA TRP A 285 -12.34 -55.12 41.82
C TRP A 285 -13.74 -54.85 41.22
N ASP A 286 -14.55 -55.89 41.05
CA ASP A 286 -15.88 -55.81 40.44
C ASP A 286 -16.93 -55.09 41.31
N ASP A 287 -16.79 -55.10 42.65
CA ASP A 287 -17.76 -54.44 43.56
C ASP A 287 -17.57 -52.92 43.61
N TRP A 288 -16.38 -52.42 43.29
CA TRP A 288 -16.04 -51.00 43.40
C TRP A 288 -16.61 -50.15 42.25
N GLY A 289 -16.72 -50.72 41.05
CA GLY A 289 -17.24 -50.01 39.86
C GLY A 289 -18.72 -49.64 39.97
N LEU A 290 -19.50 -50.40 40.75
CA LEU A 290 -20.95 -50.18 40.93
C LEU A 290 -21.29 -49.09 41.97
N ALA A 291 -20.40 -48.82 42.92
CA ALA A 291 -20.62 -47.81 43.96
C ALA A 291 -20.39 -46.38 43.44
N VAL A 292 -19.46 -46.19 42.50
CA VAL A 292 -19.14 -44.86 41.95
C VAL A 292 -20.18 -44.40 40.92
N MET A 293 -20.82 -45.31 40.19
CA MET A 293 -21.88 -44.95 39.22
C MET A 293 -23.25 -44.60 39.86
N ARG A 294 -23.39 -44.70 41.19
CA ARG A 294 -24.64 -44.37 41.92
C ARG A 294 -24.61 -43.02 42.66
N ARG A 295 -23.56 -42.22 42.50
CA ARG A 295 -23.48 -40.83 42.99
C ARG A 295 -23.42 -39.86 41.82
#